data_AF-A0A291QDV9-F1
#
_entry.id   AF-A0A291QDV9-F1
#
_cell.length_a   1.000
_cell.length_b   1.000
_cell.length_c   1.000
_cell.angle_alpha   90.00
_cell.angle_beta   90.00
_cell.angle_gamma   90.00
#
_symmetry.space_group_name_H-M   'P 1'
#
loop_
_entity.id
_entity.type
_entity.pdbx_description
1 polymer ?
#
loop_
_entity_poly.entity_id
_entity_poly.type
_entity_poly.pdbx_seq_one_letter_code
_entity_poly.pdbx_strand_id
1 'polypeptide(L)'
;MAIPDEVWERFEKDSERDIRSTAPKEPSARARMVAERLRRLDEEAARQQAERAGRLRRRRGKRKADPEPWRPDGWRAAPTGPSRGGRSERSRRVWSVVIVIGGMALAIALLSPFRFWIWGW
;
A
#
# COMPACT_ATOMS: atom_id res chain seq x y z
N MET A 1 45.37 -11.35 -54.40
CA MET A 1 44.35 -10.33 -54.72
C MET A 1 44.03 -9.62 -53.41
N ALA A 2 44.49 -8.37 -53.24
CA ALA A 2 44.19 -7.60 -52.04
C ALA A 2 42.82 -6.93 -52.20
N ILE A 3 42.07 -6.82 -51.10
CA ILE A 3 40.77 -6.14 -51.09
C ILE A 3 41.00 -4.62 -51.14
N PRO A 4 40.24 -3.84 -51.93
CA PRO A 4 40.37 -2.39 -51.99
C PRO A 4 39.97 -1.72 -50.67
N ASP A 5 40.68 -0.65 -50.27
CA ASP A 5 40.46 0.05 -49.00
C ASP A 5 39.05 0.62 -48.84
N GLU A 6 38.41 1.07 -49.92
CA GLU A 6 37.03 1.58 -49.87
C GLU A 6 36.01 0.52 -49.47
N VAL A 7 36.25 -0.74 -49.87
CA VAL A 7 35.39 -1.88 -49.50
C VAL A 7 35.57 -2.21 -48.02
N TRP A 8 36.81 -2.10 -47.52
CA TRP A 8 37.12 -2.26 -46.10
C TRP A 8 36.49 -1.17 -45.25
N GLU A 9 36.62 0.09 -45.66
CA GLU A 9 36.04 1.23 -44.94
C GLU A 9 34.51 1.12 -44.86
N ARG A 10 33.88 0.67 -45.96
CA ARG A 10 32.43 0.46 -45.98
C ARG A 10 31.99 -0.69 -45.07
N PHE A 11 32.76 -1.76 -45.01
CA PHE A 11 32.50 -2.91 -44.12
C PHE A 11 32.66 -2.55 -42.65
N GLU A 12 33.70 -1.79 -42.26
CA GLU A 12 33.88 -1.31 -40.89
C GLU A 12 32.70 -0.44 -40.45
N LYS A 13 32.26 0.47 -41.32
CA LYS A 13 31.14 1.39 -41.03
C LYS A 13 29.81 0.67 -40.86
N ASP A 14 29.52 -0.31 -41.72
CA ASP A 14 28.31 -1.13 -41.61
C ASP A 14 28.37 -2.03 -40.37
N SER A 15 29.52 -2.66 -40.11
CA SER A 15 29.71 -3.54 -38.95
C SER A 15 29.62 -2.78 -37.63
N GLU A 16 30.24 -1.60 -37.50
CA GLU A 16 30.17 -0.80 -36.27
C GLU A 16 28.73 -0.38 -35.96
N ARG A 17 27.97 -0.01 -37.00
CA ARG A 17 26.57 0.39 -36.86
C ARG A 17 25.69 -0.80 -36.47
N ASP A 18 25.89 -1.96 -37.08
CA ASP A 18 25.11 -3.17 -36.83
C ASP A 18 25.43 -3.80 -35.47
N ILE A 19 26.69 -3.75 -35.04
CA ILE A 19 27.12 -4.19 -33.70
C ILE A 19 26.52 -3.27 -32.63
N ARG A 20 26.48 -1.94 -32.84
CA ARG A 20 25.83 -1.02 -31.88
C ARG A 20 24.32 -1.22 -31.77
N SER A 21 23.63 -1.61 -32.85
CA SER A 21 22.18 -1.89 -32.82
C SER A 21 21.85 -3.25 -32.23
N THR A 22 22.71 -4.24 -32.42
CA THR A 22 22.46 -5.63 -32.03
C THR A 22 23.05 -5.97 -30.66
N ALA A 23 24.01 -5.18 -30.16
CA ALA A 23 24.59 -5.35 -28.85
C ALA A 23 23.54 -5.15 -27.74
N PRO A 24 23.32 -6.16 -26.87
CA PRO A 24 22.50 -6.00 -25.69
C PRO A 24 23.10 -4.90 -24.82
N LYS A 25 22.39 -3.78 -24.65
CA LYS A 25 22.84 -2.72 -23.74
C LYS A 25 22.73 -3.25 -22.32
N GLU A 26 23.84 -3.74 -21.80
CA GLU A 26 23.87 -4.13 -20.40
C GLU A 26 23.49 -2.92 -19.55
N PRO A 27 22.58 -3.09 -18.57
CA PRO A 27 22.19 -2.00 -17.70
C PRO A 27 23.45 -1.45 -17.04
N SER A 28 23.65 -0.14 -17.18
CA SER A 28 24.82 0.55 -16.65
C SER A 28 25.01 0.22 -15.17
N ALA A 29 26.25 0.30 -14.67
CA ALA A 29 26.54 0.03 -13.26
C ALA A 29 25.63 0.83 -12.30
N ARG A 30 25.28 2.06 -12.66
CA ARG A 30 24.32 2.89 -11.91
C ARG A 30 22.91 2.34 -11.97
N ALA A 31 22.44 1.86 -13.12
CA ALA A 31 21.13 1.24 -13.23
C ALA A 31 21.01 -0.01 -12.33
N ARG A 32 22.07 -0.83 -12.25
CA ARG A 32 22.11 -1.99 -11.34
C ARG A 32 22.06 -1.55 -9.87
N MET A 33 22.85 -0.56 -9.47
CA MET A 33 22.82 -0.03 -8.09
C MET A 33 21.47 0.59 -7.72
N VAL A 34 20.80 1.27 -8.66
CA VAL A 34 19.46 1.85 -8.43
C VAL A 34 18.41 0.76 -8.28
N ALA A 35 18.45 -0.29 -9.11
CA ALA A 35 17.55 -1.44 -8.98
C ALA A 35 17.72 -2.13 -7.62
N GLU A 36 18.95 -2.31 -7.14
CA GLU A 36 19.22 -2.85 -5.81
C GLU A 36 18.71 -1.92 -4.69
N ARG A 37 18.94 -0.60 -4.80
CA ARG A 37 18.42 0.37 -3.81
C ARG A 37 16.90 0.37 -3.76
N LEU A 38 16.22 0.35 -4.90
CA LEU A 38 14.77 0.28 -4.99
C LEU A 38 14.25 -1.03 -4.40
N ARG A 39 14.92 -2.16 -4.68
CA ARG A 39 14.53 -3.45 -4.12
C ARG A 39 14.65 -3.49 -2.60
N ARG A 40 15.69 -2.89 -2.02
CA ARG A 40 15.81 -2.76 -0.55
C ARG A 40 14.68 -1.93 0.05
N LEU A 41 14.35 -0.79 -0.57
CA LEU A 41 13.24 0.06 -0.12
C LEU A 41 11.89 -0.68 -0.20
N ASP A 42 11.66 -1.43 -1.26
CA ASP A 42 10.43 -2.21 -1.45
C ASP A 42 10.32 -3.36 -0.43
N GLU A 43 11.43 -4.07 -0.16
CA GLU A 43 11.49 -5.09 0.89
C GLU A 43 11.22 -4.51 2.29
N GLU A 44 11.76 -3.33 2.61
CA GLU A 44 11.48 -2.62 3.87
C GLU A 44 10.02 -2.18 3.97
N ALA A 45 9.46 -1.62 2.89
CA ALA A 45 8.05 -1.24 2.82
C ALA A 45 7.13 -2.46 3.00
N ALA A 46 7.44 -3.57 2.32
CA ALA A 46 6.72 -4.84 2.45
C ALA A 46 6.79 -5.39 3.88
N ARG A 47 7.96 -5.34 4.54
CA ARG A 47 8.09 -5.71 5.97
C ARG A 47 7.24 -4.83 6.87
N GLN A 48 7.25 -3.52 6.66
CA GLN A 48 6.39 -2.60 7.43
C GLN A 48 4.90 -2.88 7.22
N GLN A 49 4.49 -3.17 5.99
CA GLN A 49 3.11 -3.54 5.68
C GLN A 49 2.73 -4.88 6.32
N ALA A 50 3.60 -5.89 6.23
CA ALA A 50 3.39 -7.20 6.86
C ALA A 50 3.29 -7.09 8.38
N GLU A 51 4.14 -6.27 9.01
CA GLU A 51 4.08 -5.93 10.43
C GLU A 51 2.73 -5.30 10.80
N ARG A 52 2.28 -4.28 10.06
CA ARG A 52 0.99 -3.61 10.29
C ARG A 52 -0.18 -4.57 10.12
N ALA A 53 -0.18 -5.35 9.04
CA ALA A 53 -1.20 -6.37 8.76
C ALA A 53 -1.21 -7.47 9.83
N GLY A 54 -0.03 -7.90 10.28
CA GLY A 54 0.18 -8.84 11.37
C GLY A 54 -0.38 -8.32 12.70
N ARG A 55 -0.11 -7.06 13.05
CA ARG A 55 -0.67 -6.40 14.25
C ARG A 55 -2.20 -6.33 14.19
N LEU A 56 -2.76 -5.96 13.04
CA LEU A 56 -4.22 -5.92 12.84
C LEU A 56 -4.85 -7.31 12.96
N ARG A 57 -4.23 -8.33 12.35
CA ARG A 57 -4.66 -9.73 12.46
C ARG A 57 -4.60 -10.23 13.90
N ARG A 58 -3.50 -9.99 14.63
CA ARG A 58 -3.37 -10.35 16.06
C ARG A 58 -4.43 -9.68 16.92
N ARG A 59 -4.69 -8.38 16.71
CA ARG A 59 -5.72 -7.65 17.46
C ARG A 59 -7.13 -8.19 17.19
N ARG A 60 -7.44 -8.55 15.95
CA ARG A 60 -8.73 -9.16 15.58
C ARG A 60 -8.88 -10.57 16.12
N GLY A 61 -7.79 -11.35 16.15
CA GLY A 61 -7.72 -12.66 16.81
C GLY A 61 -8.00 -12.54 18.30
N LYS A 62 -7.34 -11.61 19.01
CA LYS A 62 -7.57 -11.36 20.44
C LYS A 62 -9.03 -10.98 20.74
N ARG A 63 -9.65 -10.14 19.90
CA ARG A 63 -11.08 -9.78 20.03
C ARG A 63 -12.05 -10.94 19.83
N LYS A 64 -11.66 -11.96 19.06
CA LYS A 64 -12.46 -13.19 18.88
C LYS A 64 -12.18 -14.24 19.96
N ALA A 65 -10.98 -14.18 20.54
CA ALA A 65 -10.49 -15.12 21.53
C ALA A 65 -10.72 -14.64 22.97
N ASP A 66 -11.43 -13.53 23.20
CA ASP A 66 -11.98 -13.21 24.52
C ASP A 66 -12.98 -14.34 24.85
N PRO A 67 -12.63 -15.28 25.75
CA PRO A 67 -13.58 -16.28 26.18
C PRO A 67 -14.61 -15.53 27.02
N GLU A 68 -15.89 -15.69 26.69
CA GLU A 68 -16.98 -15.13 27.47
C GLU A 68 -16.72 -15.45 28.95
N PRO A 69 -16.56 -14.46 29.85
CA PRO A 69 -16.24 -14.70 31.25
C PRO A 69 -17.28 -15.67 31.79
N TRP A 70 -16.84 -16.82 32.30
CA TRP A 70 -17.67 -17.92 32.82
C TRP A 70 -18.92 -17.37 33.51
N ARG A 71 -20.04 -17.35 32.78
CA ARG A 71 -21.36 -17.03 33.31
C ARG A 71 -21.96 -18.36 33.74
N PRO A 72 -22.47 -18.49 34.97
CA PRO A 72 -23.22 -19.67 35.33
C PRO A 72 -24.38 -19.79 34.34
N ASP A 73 -24.57 -21.01 33.82
CA ASP A 73 -25.66 -21.35 32.92
C ASP A 73 -26.96 -20.70 33.40
N GLY A 74 -27.73 -20.13 32.48
CA GLY A 74 -28.85 -19.21 32.75
C GLY A 74 -29.97 -19.71 33.66
N TRP A 75 -29.88 -20.94 34.18
CA TRP A 75 -30.72 -21.48 35.24
C TRP A 75 -30.32 -21.02 36.65
N ARG A 76 -29.09 -20.50 36.86
CA ARG A 76 -28.66 -19.87 38.14
C ARG A 76 -28.61 -18.33 38.11
N ALA A 77 -28.87 -17.70 36.96
CA ALA A 77 -29.02 -16.25 36.89
C ALA A 77 -30.42 -15.89 37.41
N ALA A 78 -30.51 -14.99 38.40
CA ALA A 78 -31.78 -14.42 38.84
C ALA A 78 -32.58 -13.92 37.61
N PRO A 79 -33.93 -13.90 37.63
CA PRO A 79 -34.77 -13.45 36.53
C PRO A 79 -34.70 -11.92 36.37
N THR A 80 -33.49 -11.42 36.13
CA THR A 80 -33.26 -10.13 35.49
C THR A 80 -33.44 -10.41 34.00
N GLY A 81 -34.42 -9.73 33.40
CA GLY A 81 -34.87 -9.96 32.02
C GLY A 81 -33.75 -9.97 30.98
N PRO A 82 -34.09 -10.29 29.72
CA PRO A 82 -33.11 -10.57 28.67
C PRO A 82 -32.07 -9.45 28.59
N SER A 83 -30.80 -9.80 28.81
CA SER A 83 -29.66 -8.96 28.46
C SER A 83 -29.73 -8.69 26.95
N ARG A 84 -30.42 -7.62 26.55
CA ARG A 84 -30.25 -7.01 25.23
C ARG A 84 -28.77 -6.70 25.10
N GLY A 85 -28.10 -7.40 24.19
CA GLY A 85 -26.75 -7.06 23.75
C GLY A 85 -26.74 -5.66 23.14
N GLY A 86 -26.71 -4.62 23.98
CA GLY A 86 -26.85 -3.20 23.61
C GLY A 86 -25.62 -2.61 22.93
N ARG A 87 -24.76 -3.43 22.33
CA ARG A 87 -23.55 -2.98 21.62
C ARG A 87 -23.83 -2.69 20.14
N SER A 88 -24.98 -3.09 19.58
CA SER A 88 -25.24 -2.99 18.13
C SER A 88 -26.09 -1.80 17.68
N GLU A 89 -27.01 -1.24 18.49
CA GLU A 89 -27.87 -0.13 18.04
C GLU A 89 -27.24 1.26 18.22
N ARG A 90 -26.58 1.51 19.35
CA ARG A 90 -25.89 2.79 19.61
C ARG A 90 -24.71 2.99 18.67
N SER A 91 -23.98 1.91 18.39
CA SER A 91 -22.84 1.89 17.47
C SER A 91 -23.23 2.27 16.05
N ARG A 92 -24.40 1.82 15.56
CA ARG A 92 -24.91 2.18 14.23
C ARG A 92 -25.20 3.67 14.13
N ARG A 93 -25.84 4.28 15.14
CA ARG A 93 -26.10 5.73 15.16
C ARG A 93 -24.80 6.54 15.19
N VAL A 94 -23.82 6.13 15.99
CA VAL A 94 -22.50 6.77 16.03
C VAL A 94 -21.79 6.65 14.68
N TRP A 95 -21.82 5.48 14.05
CA TRP A 95 -21.25 5.28 12.72
C TRP A 95 -21.94 6.12 11.64
N SER A 96 -23.27 6.25 11.69
CA SER A 96 -24.00 7.15 10.78
C SER A 96 -23.54 8.60 10.93
N VAL A 97 -23.39 9.10 12.17
CA VAL A 97 -22.91 10.46 12.42
C VAL A 97 -21.48 10.65 11.91
N VAL A 98 -20.59 9.68 12.15
CA VAL A 98 -19.19 9.73 11.68
C VAL A 98 -19.11 9.75 10.15
N ILE A 99 -19.90 8.92 9.45
CA ILE A 99 -19.92 8.89 7.99
C ILE A 99 -20.45 10.21 7.42
N VAL A 100 -21.50 10.77 8.02
CA VAL A 100 -22.07 12.07 7.59
C VAL A 100 -21.06 13.20 7.80
N ILE A 101 -20.44 13.30 8.98
CA ILE A 101 -19.43 14.33 9.26
C ILE A 101 -18.22 14.18 8.35
N GLY A 102 -17.73 12.95 8.15
CA GLY A 102 -16.61 12.67 7.25
C GLY A 102 -16.91 13.02 5.79
N GLY A 103 -18.09 12.65 5.29
CA GLY A 103 -18.54 13.01 3.94
C GLY A 103 -18.70 14.51 3.75
N MET A 104 -19.26 15.21 4.75
CA MET A 104 -19.39 16.67 4.72
C MET A 104 -18.03 17.36 4.69
N ALA A 105 -17.08 16.91 5.52
CA ALA A 105 -15.72 17.45 5.53
C ALA A 105 -15.01 17.21 4.19
N LEU A 106 -15.17 16.03 3.59
CA LEU A 106 -14.62 15.72 2.28
C LEU A 106 -15.23 16.59 1.17
N ALA A 107 -16.54 16.81 1.21
CA ALA A 107 -17.23 17.71 0.28
C ALA A 107 -16.73 19.15 0.42
N ILE A 108 -16.61 19.67 1.65
CA ILE A 108 -16.06 21.02 1.89
C ILE A 108 -14.64 21.12 1.34
N ALA A 109 -13.78 20.12 1.58
CA ALA A 109 -12.42 20.11 1.06
C ALA A 109 -12.36 20.12 -0.48
N LEU A 110 -13.26 19.41 -1.16
CA LEU A 110 -13.35 19.38 -2.63
C LEU A 110 -13.93 20.65 -3.22
N LEU A 111 -14.91 21.28 -2.56
CA LEU A 111 -15.54 22.51 -3.03
C LEU A 111 -14.73 23.78 -2.71
N SER A 112 -13.79 23.72 -1.76
CA SER A 112 -12.99 24.88 -1.37
C SER A 112 -11.46 24.65 -1.46
N PRO A 113 -10.93 24.25 -2.64
CA PRO A 113 -9.49 24.11 -2.84
C PRO A 113 -8.74 25.44 -2.60
N PHE A 114 -9.40 26.59 -2.82
CA PHE A 114 -8.81 27.92 -2.68
C PHE A 114 -8.92 28.55 -1.28
N ARG A 115 -9.75 28.04 -0.36
CA ARG A 115 -9.87 28.64 0.99
C ARG A 115 -8.70 28.23 1.89
N PHE A 116 -8.09 27.07 1.63
CA PHE A 116 -6.95 26.56 2.39
C PHE A 116 -5.59 27.16 1.98
N TRP A 117 -5.51 27.89 0.87
CA TRP A 117 -4.24 28.46 0.36
C TRP A 117 -3.98 29.90 0.82
N ILE A 118 -4.96 30.59 1.43
CA ILE A 118 -4.86 32.03 1.79
C ILE A 118 -4.37 32.24 3.24
N TRP A 119 -4.03 31.17 3.98
CA TRP A 119 -3.50 31.28 5.34
C TRP A 119 -2.26 30.39 5.50
N GLY A 120 -1.16 30.85 4.89
CA GLY A 120 0.15 30.22 4.98
C GLY A 120 1.24 31.25 4.66
N TRP A 121 1.37 32.25 5.53
CA TRP A 121 2.59 33.03 5.77
C TRP A 121 3.08 32.67 7.17
#